data_AF-A0A4R6XTQ1-F1
#
_entry.id   AF-A0A4R6XTQ1-F1
#
_cell.length_a   1.000
_cell.length_b   1.000
_cell.length_c   1.000
_cell.angle_alpha   90.00
_cell.angle_beta   90.00
_cell.angle_gamma   90.00
#
_symmetry.space_group_name_H-M   'P 1'
#
loop_
_entity.id
_entity.type
_entity.pdbx_description
1 polymer ?
#
loop_
_entity_poly.entity_id
_entity_poly.type
_entity_poly.pdbx_seq_one_letter_code
_entity_poly.pdbx_strand_id
1 'polypeptide(L)'
;MKSKNVVFTPLRIALIISIVVSNALAVISLFVEKSPATEALGIFAVVFIMLFVFVILLEVVWLHHRAKAITDPATLSRYRAAKIIYSLLFICGFIISYWAILK
;
A
#
# COMPACT_ATOMS: atom_id res chain seq x y z
N MET A 1 12.11 -24.17 15.90
CA MET A 1 11.82 -23.85 14.48
C MET A 1 12.31 -22.44 14.17
N LYS A 2 13.42 -22.27 13.43
CA LYS A 2 13.84 -20.92 12.98
C LYS A 2 12.79 -20.41 12.01
N SER A 3 11.96 -19.45 12.45
CA SER A 3 11.14 -18.65 11.55
C SER A 3 12.07 -18.11 10.46
N LYS A 4 11.95 -18.60 9.22
CA LYS A 4 12.58 -17.92 8.08
C LYS A 4 12.11 -16.48 8.19
N ASN A 5 13.04 -15.54 8.30
CA ASN A 5 12.74 -14.11 8.32
C ASN A 5 12.25 -13.71 6.93
N VAL A 6 11.01 -14.06 6.61
CA VAL A 6 10.37 -13.76 5.34
C VAL A 6 9.82 -12.33 5.44
N VAL A 7 10.46 -11.41 4.72
CA VAL A 7 10.11 -9.97 4.71
C VAL A 7 8.78 -9.73 3.98
N PHE A 8 8.54 -10.48 2.91
CA PHE A 8 7.33 -10.42 2.10
C PHE A 8 6.60 -11.76 2.17
N THR A 9 5.54 -11.85 2.97
CA THR A 9 4.71 -13.04 2.98
C THR A 9 3.81 -13.04 1.73
N PRO A 10 3.43 -14.21 1.18
CA PRO A 10 2.53 -14.28 0.03
C PRO A 10 1.21 -13.51 0.26
N LEU A 11 0.68 -13.59 1.49
CA LEU A 11 -0.51 -12.85 1.89
C LEU A 11 -0.32 -11.34 1.78
N ARG A 12 0.82 -10.81 2.22
CA ARG A 12 1.11 -9.37 2.13
C ARG A 12 1.26 -8.90 0.70
N ILE A 13 1.97 -9.68 -0.12
CA ILE A 13 2.12 -9.37 -1.53
C ILE A 13 0.74 -9.33 -2.20
N ALA A 14 -0.09 -10.35 -1.96
CA ALA A 14 -1.46 -10.39 -2.48
C ALA A 14 -2.28 -9.17 -2.02
N LEU A 15 -2.24 -8.85 -0.72
CA LEU A 15 -2.94 -7.70 -0.15
C LEU A 15 -2.50 -6.38 -0.81
N ILE A 16 -1.19 -6.15 -0.93
CA ILE A 16 -0.65 -4.93 -1.54
C ILE A 16 -1.05 -4.83 -3.00
N ILE A 17 -0.93 -5.92 -3.77
CA ILE A 17 -1.32 -5.95 -5.18
C ILE A 17 -2.81 -5.66 -5.32
N SER A 18 -3.68 -6.35 -4.57
CA SER A 18 -5.13 -6.12 -4.60
C SER A 18 -5.46 -4.67 -4.30
N ILE A 19 -4.85 -4.08 -3.26
CA ILE A 19 -5.12 -2.70 -2.89
C ILE A 19 -4.61 -1.72 -3.95
N VAL A 20 -3.39 -1.91 -4.48
CA VAL A 20 -2.85 -1.06 -5.55
C VAL A 20 -3.73 -1.09 -6.79
N VAL A 21 -4.21 -2.28 -7.19
CA VAL A 21 -5.13 -2.44 -8.34
C VAL A 21 -6.47 -1.75 -8.07
N SER A 22 -7.08 -1.96 -6.90
CA SER A 22 -8.33 -1.30 -6.52
C SER A 22 -8.19 0.22 -6.51
N ASN A 23 -7.06 0.74 -6.02
CA ASN A 23 -6.76 2.17 -6.01
C ASN A 23 -6.52 2.73 -7.42
N ALA A 24 -5.88 1.97 -8.31
CA ALA A 24 -5.71 2.37 -9.70
C ALA A 24 -7.07 2.47 -10.42
N LEU A 25 -7.96 1.50 -10.22
CA LEU A 25 -9.33 1.53 -10.78
C LEU A 25 -10.14 2.71 -10.24
N ALA A 26 -10.01 2.98 -8.94
CA ALA A 26 -10.60 4.15 -8.30
C ALA A 26 -10.13 5.46 -8.96
N VAL A 27 -8.81 5.62 -9.17
CA VAL A 27 -8.27 6.81 -9.86
C VAL A 27 -8.80 6.91 -11.29
N ILE A 28 -8.84 5.81 -12.05
CA ILE A 28 -9.36 5.80 -13.42
C ILE A 28 -10.83 6.24 -13.45
N SER A 29 -11.65 5.82 -12.47
CA SER A 29 -13.06 6.20 -12.40
C SER A 29 -13.27 7.71 -12.30
N LEU A 30 -12.29 8.46 -11.76
CA LEU A 30 -12.33 9.93 -11.67
C LEU A 30 -12.16 10.64 -13.02
N PHE A 31 -11.78 9.91 -14.08
CA PHE A 31 -11.54 10.45 -15.43
C PHE A 31 -12.52 9.92 -16.49
N VAL A 32 -13.40 8.99 -16.15
CA VAL A 32 -14.36 8.37 -17.08
C VAL A 32 -15.72 9.08 -16.96
N GLU A 33 -16.47 9.15 -18.07
CA GLU A 33 -17.82 9.73 -18.11
C GLU A 33 -18.74 9.16 -17.01
N LYS A 34 -19.56 10.04 -16.44
CA LYS A 34 -20.49 9.73 -15.36
C LYS A 34 -21.46 8.62 -15.79
N SER A 35 -21.15 7.42 -15.35
CA SER A 35 -22.01 6.24 -15.41
C SER A 35 -22.31 5.79 -13.98
N PRO A 36 -23.43 5.08 -13.72
CA PRO A 36 -23.74 4.61 -12.37
C PRO A 36 -22.62 3.77 -11.73
N ALA A 37 -21.85 3.05 -12.57
CA ALA A 37 -20.70 2.27 -12.13
C ALA A 37 -19.51 3.14 -11.67
N THR A 38 -19.26 4.27 -12.34
CA THR A 38 -18.17 5.19 -11.96
C THR A 38 -18.51 5.98 -10.70
N GLU A 39 -19.79 6.28 -10.46
CA GLU A 39 -20.24 6.95 -9.24
C GLU A 39 -20.07 6.06 -7.99
N ALA A 40 -20.44 4.78 -8.09
CA ALA A 40 -20.17 3.80 -7.04
C ALA A 40 -18.65 3.63 -6.81
N LEU A 41 -17.87 3.50 -7.88
CA LEU A 41 -16.41 3.39 -7.79
C LEU A 41 -15.76 4.63 -7.16
N GLY A 42 -16.31 5.83 -7.39
CA GLY A 42 -15.85 7.07 -6.77
C GLY A 42 -16.06 7.10 -5.25
N ILE A 43 -17.19 6.60 -4.74
CA ILE A 43 -17.42 6.48 -3.29
C ILE A 43 -16.46 5.46 -2.67
N PHE A 44 -16.32 4.30 -3.31
CA PHE A 44 -15.40 3.27 -2.84
C PHE A 44 -13.92 3.67 -2.99
N ALA A 45 -13.60 4.60 -3.90
CA ALA A 45 -12.25 5.12 -4.09
C ALA A 45 -11.68 5.68 -2.79
N VAL A 46 -12.43 6.55 -2.11
CA VAL A 46 -11.99 7.17 -0.85
C VAL A 46 -11.72 6.09 0.20
N VAL A 47 -12.61 5.10 0.33
CA VAL A 47 -12.46 3.99 1.27
C VAL A 47 -11.23 3.14 0.94
N PHE A 48 -11.02 2.78 -0.33
CA PHE A 48 -9.87 1.98 -0.76
C PHE A 48 -8.54 2.73 -0.63
N ILE A 49 -8.55 4.04 -0.82
CA ILE A 49 -7.40 4.91 -0.61
C ILE A 49 -7.05 4.99 0.88
N MET A 50 -8.04 5.18 1.76
CA MET A 50 -7.81 5.16 3.22
C MET A 50 -7.29 3.79 3.69
N LEU A 51 -7.88 2.70 3.18
CA LEU A 51 -7.44 1.34 3.47
C LEU A 51 -5.99 1.10 3.01
N PHE A 52 -5.62 1.63 1.83
CA PHE A 52 -4.25 1.59 1.33
C PHE A 52 -3.27 2.29 2.27
N VAL A 53 -3.54 3.54 2.62
CA VAL A 53 -2.69 4.30 3.55
C VAL A 53 -2.54 3.57 4.89
N PHE A 54 -3.63 3.02 5.43
CA PHE A 54 -3.63 2.27 6.68
C PHE A 54 -2.78 0.99 6.61
N VAL A 55 -2.97 0.17 5.56
CA VAL A 55 -2.20 -1.07 5.37
C VAL A 55 -0.72 -0.78 5.19
N ILE A 56 -0.37 0.26 4.42
CA ILE A 56 1.01 0.66 4.22
C ILE A 56 1.64 1.12 5.56
N LEU A 57 0.92 1.90 6.38
CA LEU A 57 1.39 2.27 7.73
C LEU A 57 1.68 1.03 8.59
N LEU A 58 0.77 0.06 8.59
CA LEU A 58 0.94 -1.18 9.34
C LEU A 58 2.20 -1.94 8.90
N GLU A 59 2.45 -2.04 7.58
CA GLU A 59 3.65 -2.68 7.05
C GLU A 59 4.94 -1.90 7.38
N VAL A 60 4.91 -0.56 7.33
CA VAL A 60 6.06 0.28 7.72
C VAL A 60 6.40 0.08 9.19
N VAL A 61 5.40 0.13 10.08
CA VAL A 61 5.61 -0.09 11.53
C VAL A 61 6.12 -1.50 11.79
N TRP A 62 5.55 -2.50 11.12
CA TRP A 62 6.00 -3.88 11.25
C TRP A 62 7.45 -4.06 10.79
N LEU A 63 7.82 -3.48 9.63
CA LEU A 63 9.19 -3.52 9.10
C LEU A 63 10.16 -2.80 10.03
N HIS A 64 9.75 -1.66 10.59
CA HIS A 64 10.56 -0.92 11.54
C HIS A 64 10.85 -1.76 12.80
N HIS A 65 9.83 -2.43 13.34
CA HIS A 65 9.97 -3.30 14.50
C HIS A 65 10.85 -4.54 14.20
N ARG A 66 10.57 -5.27 13.11
CA ARG A 66 11.31 -6.48 12.73
C ARG A 66 12.76 -6.22 12.35
N ALA A 67 13.05 -5.09 11.70
CA ALA A 67 14.41 -4.76 11.28
C ALA A 67 15.40 -4.67 12.45
N LYS A 68 14.95 -4.37 13.68
CA LYS A 68 15.80 -4.31 14.88
C LYS A 68 16.39 -5.68 15.27
N ALA A 69 15.73 -6.78 14.90
CA ALA A 69 16.14 -8.13 15.26
C ALA A 69 16.99 -8.83 14.17
N ILE A 70 17.28 -8.14 13.06
CA ILE A 70 18.00 -8.70 11.91
C ILE A 70 19.47 -8.23 11.96
N THR A 71 20.40 -9.16 12.07
CA THR A 71 21.84 -8.90 12.06
C THR A 71 22.53 -9.30 10.75
N ASP A 72 21.87 -10.10 9.91
CA ASP A 72 22.40 -10.56 8.62
C ASP A 72 22.40 -9.43 7.56
N PRO A 73 23.53 -9.09 6.92
CA PRO A 73 23.63 -7.99 5.96
C PRO A 73 22.74 -8.17 4.72
N ALA A 74 22.63 -9.39 4.20
CA ALA A 74 21.83 -9.68 3.01
C ALA A 74 20.33 -9.48 3.27
N THR A 75 19.87 -9.91 4.44
CA THR A 75 18.48 -9.71 4.89
C THR A 75 18.21 -8.23 5.20
N LEU A 76 19.16 -7.52 5.82
CA LEU A 76 19.04 -6.10 6.14
C LEU A 76 18.80 -5.24 4.87
N SER A 77 19.53 -5.52 3.78
CA SER A 77 19.35 -4.83 2.50
C SER A 77 17.91 -4.98 1.96
N ARG A 78 17.34 -6.19 2.05
CA ARG A 78 15.94 -6.44 1.65
C ARG A 78 14.93 -5.68 2.51
N TYR A 79 15.15 -5.62 3.82
CA TYR A 79 14.32 -4.79 4.72
C TYR A 79 14.41 -3.31 4.38
N ARG A 80 15.61 -2.81 4.01
CA ARG A 80 15.79 -1.41 3.60
C ARG A 80 15.07 -1.11 2.30
N ALA A 81 15.18 -1.98 1.30
CA ALA A 81 14.44 -1.88 0.05
C ALA A 81 12.93 -1.89 0.28
N ALA A 82 12.43 -2.80 1.12
CA ALA A 82 11.03 -2.85 1.49
C ALA A 82 10.56 -1.52 2.12
N LYS A 83 11.29 -0.99 3.11
CA LYS A 83 10.96 0.30 3.74
C LYS A 83 10.87 1.44 2.71
N ILE A 84 11.77 1.49 1.73
CA ILE A 84 11.73 2.50 0.67
C ILE A 84 10.47 2.33 -0.17
N ILE A 85 10.16 1.11 -0.62
CA ILE A 85 8.95 0.82 -1.42
C ILE A 85 7.69 1.24 -0.66
N TYR A 86 7.54 0.81 0.60
CA TYR A 86 6.36 1.17 1.40
C TYR A 86 6.28 2.67 1.68
N SER A 87 7.41 3.35 1.91
CA SER A 87 7.41 4.80 2.11
C SER A 87 7.01 5.56 0.85
N LEU A 88 7.45 5.10 -0.33
CA LEU A 88 7.02 5.66 -1.61
C LEU A 88 5.52 5.44 -1.84
N LEU A 89 5.03 4.22 -1.61
CA LEU A 89 3.60 3.90 -1.71
C LEU A 89 2.77 4.76 -0.74
N PHE A 90 3.27 5.02 0.47
CA PHE A 90 2.61 5.89 1.44
C PHE A 90 2.47 7.32 0.92
N ILE A 91 3.56 7.91 0.40
CA ILE A 91 3.54 9.26 -0.17
C ILE A 91 2.58 9.32 -1.36
N CYS A 92 2.64 8.34 -2.28
CA CYS A 92 1.70 8.26 -3.40
C CYS A 92 0.24 8.17 -2.93
N GLY A 93 -0.04 7.34 -1.91
CA GLY A 93 -1.36 7.22 -1.32
C GLY A 93 -1.88 8.55 -0.77
N PHE A 94 -1.03 9.32 -0.10
CA PHE A 94 -1.35 10.67 0.38
C PHE A 94 -1.64 11.65 -0.75
N ILE A 95 -0.81 11.66 -1.81
CA ILE A 95 -1.01 12.53 -2.98
C ILE A 95 -2.34 12.21 -3.66
N ILE A 96 -2.64 10.92 -3.87
CA ILE A 96 -3.89 10.48 -4.48
C ILE A 96 -5.09 10.82 -3.60
N SER A 97 -4.98 10.64 -2.27
CA SER A 97 -6.01 11.04 -1.31
C SER A 97 -6.32 12.53 -1.38
N TYR A 98 -5.27 13.35 -1.33
CA TYR A 98 -5.38 14.80 -1.40
C TYR A 98 -6.07 15.24 -2.70
N TRP A 99 -5.65 14.66 -3.84
CA TRP A 99 -6.25 14.97 -5.13
C TRP A 99 -7.71 14.51 -5.23
N ALA A 100 -8.03 13.33 -4.71
CA ALA A 100 -9.39 12.81 -4.70
C ALA A 100 -10.35 13.61 -3.81
N ILE A 101 -9.86 14.18 -2.70
CA ILE A 101 -10.67 15.02 -1.80
C ILE A 101 -10.89 16.42 -2.37
N LEU A 102 -9.92 16.97 -3.12
CA LEU A 102 -10.00 18.33 -3.65
C LEU A 102 -10.87 18.48 -4.91
N LYS A 103 -11.23 17.36 -5.55
CA LYS A 103 -11.97 17.32 -6.81
C LYS A 103 -13.46 17.11 -6.54
#